data_AF-A0A7C4IIF9-F1
#
_entry.id   AF-A0A7C4IIF9-F1
#
_cell.length_a   1.000
_cell.length_b   1.000
_cell.length_c   1.000
_cell.angle_alpha   90.00
_cell.angle_beta   90.00
_cell.angle_gamma   90.00
#
_symmetry.space_group_name_H-M   'P 1'
#
loop_
_entity.id
_entity.type
_entity.pdbx_description
1 polymer ?
#
loop_
_entity_poly.entity_id
_entity_poly.type
_entity_poly.pdbx_seq_one_letter_code
_entity_poly.pdbx_strand_id
1 'polypeptide(L)'
;MSQTQVEQASQRIASLLQEQTSRWADIDTAQVDRLDNAALYLLCGAGLVELRFRGRGWTDQIALDFEATASGVWIDYERQSILPDEVRRAVPAWGGRAVAVQLQPMLQARLTTLGQETRRQAETDADAFVLALFVCKHPVRGRVTVRIVGNESPAPGAVPQDVIAGGGIVQALQDMVTAQRDIAAAVRVGGGPRPQLPPVEATHNADFTIVKWYGTQYTFALGVQSQTVQALWGEWEKSGLGLHQQTIRNQVDAEKDNFRLDTVFRNHPAFGTMIQKAGDGRYSLAPPRSKQKTAVRQNHV
;
A
#
# COMPACT_ATOMS: atom_id res chain seq x y z
N MET A 1 -17.43 16.63 -5.24
CA MET A 1 -16.56 17.47 -6.10
C MET A 1 -17.20 17.70 -7.47
N SER A 2 -17.00 18.89 -8.06
CA SER A 2 -17.33 19.11 -9.48
C SER A 2 -16.35 18.34 -10.37
N GLN A 3 -16.74 18.05 -11.61
CA GLN A 3 -15.86 17.40 -12.61
C GLN A 3 -14.52 18.15 -12.76
N THR A 4 -14.56 19.49 -12.73
CA THR A 4 -13.39 20.37 -12.76
C THR A 4 -12.43 20.12 -11.60
N GLN A 5 -12.93 19.88 -10.38
CA GLN A 5 -12.07 19.62 -9.22
C GLN A 5 -11.35 18.27 -9.35
N VAL A 6 -12.00 17.26 -9.93
CA VAL A 6 -11.37 15.94 -10.16
C VAL A 6 -10.27 16.04 -11.21
N GLU A 7 -10.53 16.79 -12.28
CA GLU A 7 -9.54 17.05 -13.33
C GLU A 7 -8.33 17.84 -12.78
N GLN A 8 -8.57 18.90 -12.01
CA GLN A 8 -7.50 19.66 -11.33
C GLN A 8 -6.66 18.78 -10.39
N ALA A 9 -7.30 17.95 -9.56
CA ALA A 9 -6.58 17.02 -8.70
C ALA A 9 -5.76 16.00 -9.50
N SER A 10 -6.29 15.48 -10.60
CA SER A 10 -5.60 14.53 -11.48
C SER A 10 -4.40 15.16 -12.16
N GLN A 11 -4.57 16.37 -12.69
CA GLN A 11 -3.49 17.17 -13.28
C GLN A 11 -2.40 17.41 -12.24
N ARG A 12 -2.77 17.74 -10.99
CA ARG A 12 -1.78 18.07 -9.97
C ARG A 12 -1.00 16.85 -9.48
N ILE A 13 -1.64 15.69 -9.36
CA ILE A 13 -0.96 14.41 -9.10
C ILE A 13 0.08 14.13 -10.19
N ALA A 14 -0.29 14.31 -11.46
CA ALA A 14 0.62 14.09 -12.58
C ALA A 14 1.79 15.09 -12.58
N SER A 15 1.52 16.39 -12.44
CA SER A 15 2.56 17.42 -12.36
C SER A 15 3.52 17.16 -11.22
N LEU A 16 3.02 16.86 -10.02
CA LEU A 16 3.86 16.62 -8.86
C LEU A 16 4.72 15.36 -9.07
N LEU A 17 4.17 14.27 -9.64
CA LEU A 17 4.95 13.08 -9.97
C LEU A 17 6.12 13.39 -10.93
N GLN A 18 5.91 14.32 -11.87
CA GLN A 18 6.95 14.75 -12.82
C GLN A 18 8.01 15.65 -12.18
N GLU A 19 7.61 16.54 -11.26
CA GLU A 19 8.49 17.44 -10.53
C GLU A 19 9.39 16.69 -9.52
N GLN A 20 8.90 15.60 -8.93
CA GLN A 20 9.65 14.84 -7.93
C GLN A 20 10.83 14.07 -8.54
N THR A 21 11.91 13.93 -7.77
CA THR A 21 13.13 13.21 -8.18
C THR A 21 13.47 12.06 -7.23
N SER A 22 14.49 11.28 -7.54
CA SER A 22 15.02 10.24 -6.63
C SER A 22 15.78 10.80 -5.43
N ARG A 23 16.08 12.11 -5.44
CA ARG A 23 16.76 12.83 -4.35
C ARG A 23 15.71 13.46 -3.44
N TRP A 24 16.06 13.59 -2.17
CA TRP A 24 15.23 14.30 -1.20
C TRP A 24 15.15 15.78 -1.57
N ALA A 25 13.92 16.27 -1.69
CA ALA A 25 13.61 17.68 -1.90
C ALA A 25 12.80 18.21 -0.71
N ASP A 26 13.17 19.38 -0.20
CA ASP A 26 12.49 20.04 0.91
C ASP A 26 11.16 20.66 0.44
N ILE A 27 10.13 20.52 1.27
CA ILE A 27 8.76 20.95 1.00
C ILE A 27 8.20 21.60 2.27
N ASP A 28 7.85 22.88 2.16
CA ASP A 28 7.23 23.62 3.26
C ASP A 28 5.72 23.45 3.21
N THR A 29 5.20 22.52 4.00
CA THR A 29 3.76 22.23 4.01
C THR A 29 2.91 23.41 4.48
N ALA A 30 3.50 24.41 5.14
CA ALA A 30 2.78 25.63 5.52
C ALA A 30 2.60 26.62 4.35
N GLN A 31 3.45 26.54 3.32
CA GLN A 31 3.42 27.42 2.15
C GLN A 31 2.86 26.75 0.89
N VAL A 32 2.86 25.42 0.87
CA VAL A 32 2.38 24.62 -0.26
C VAL A 32 0.85 24.65 -0.33
N ASP A 33 0.34 24.76 -1.56
CA ASP A 33 -1.10 24.75 -1.80
C ASP A 33 -1.76 23.46 -1.26
N ARG A 34 -3.03 23.56 -0.85
CA ARG A 34 -3.74 22.41 -0.28
C ARG A 34 -3.83 21.23 -1.26
N LEU A 35 -4.02 21.48 -2.56
CA LEU A 35 -4.11 20.42 -3.56
C LEU A 35 -2.76 19.71 -3.75
N ASP A 36 -1.67 20.44 -3.64
CA ASP A 36 -0.30 19.91 -3.75
C ASP A 36 0.03 19.00 -2.58
N ASN A 37 -0.30 19.46 -1.36
CA ASN A 37 -0.16 18.66 -0.16
C ASN A 37 -1.00 17.38 -0.29
N ALA A 38 -2.26 17.48 -0.72
CA ALA A 38 -3.11 16.30 -0.92
C ALA A 38 -2.54 15.35 -1.99
N ALA A 39 -2.08 15.87 -3.14
CA ALA A 39 -1.45 15.08 -4.19
C ALA A 39 -0.19 14.36 -3.70
N LEU A 40 0.65 15.04 -2.91
CA LEU A 40 1.88 14.48 -2.34
C LEU A 40 1.59 13.27 -1.45
N TYR A 41 0.62 13.41 -0.56
CA TYR A 41 0.22 12.32 0.33
C TYR A 41 -0.52 11.20 -0.41
N LEU A 42 -1.26 11.49 -1.48
CA LEU A 42 -1.85 10.46 -2.34
C LEU A 42 -0.76 9.62 -3.02
N LEU A 43 0.25 10.27 -3.58
CA LEU A 43 1.42 9.59 -4.15
C LEU A 43 2.16 8.76 -3.09
N CYS A 44 2.29 9.27 -1.86
CA CYS A 44 2.84 8.51 -0.74
C CYS A 44 1.98 7.29 -0.40
N GLY A 45 0.65 7.46 -0.32
CA GLY A 45 -0.32 6.40 -0.06
C GLY A 45 -0.27 5.26 -1.08
N ALA A 46 0.03 5.58 -2.35
CA ALA A 46 0.24 4.60 -3.42
C ALA A 46 1.67 4.03 -3.48
N GLY A 47 2.56 4.43 -2.58
CA GLY A 47 3.95 3.98 -2.53
C GLY A 47 4.83 4.54 -3.64
N LEU A 48 4.39 5.57 -4.36
CA LEU A 48 5.15 6.23 -5.42
C LEU A 48 6.15 7.25 -4.86
N VAL A 49 5.77 7.88 -3.75
CA VAL A 49 6.61 8.84 -3.02
C VAL A 49 6.93 8.29 -1.63
N GLU A 50 8.12 8.61 -1.15
CA GLU A 50 8.53 8.45 0.23
C GLU A 50 8.66 9.83 0.87
N LEU A 51 8.15 9.98 2.08
CA LEU A 51 8.20 11.22 2.84
C LEU A 51 9.17 11.07 4.01
N ARG A 52 9.90 12.14 4.31
CA ARG A 52 10.70 12.24 5.53
C ARG A 52 10.30 13.52 6.25
N PHE A 53 10.05 13.42 7.54
CA PHE A 53 9.64 14.58 8.32
C PHE A 53 10.21 14.50 9.72
N ARG A 54 10.32 15.65 10.35
CA ARG A 54 10.71 15.78 11.74
C ARG A 54 9.49 16.09 12.58
N GLY A 55 9.56 15.69 13.83
CA GLY A 55 8.51 15.99 14.78
C GLY A 55 8.98 15.84 16.20
N ARG A 56 8.05 16.13 17.10
CA ARG A 56 8.21 15.98 18.53
C ARG A 56 7.18 14.99 19.03
N GLY A 57 7.62 13.94 19.70
CA GLY A 57 6.75 13.00 20.41
C GLY A 57 6.76 13.31 21.89
N TRP A 58 5.65 13.10 22.61
CA TRP A 58 5.66 13.16 24.07
C TRP A 58 4.59 12.28 24.72
N THR A 59 4.87 11.94 25.97
CA THR A 59 3.94 11.38 26.96
C THR A 59 3.65 12.45 28.01
N ASP A 60 2.92 12.09 29.07
CA ASP A 60 2.73 12.92 30.26
C ASP A 60 4.02 13.22 31.04
N GLN A 61 5.14 12.53 30.77
CA GLN A 61 6.38 12.68 31.52
C GLN A 61 7.56 13.20 30.70
N ILE A 62 7.71 12.73 29.46
CA ILE A 62 8.92 12.91 28.66
C ILE A 62 8.52 13.34 27.25
N ALA A 63 9.29 14.25 26.65
CA ALA A 63 9.22 14.60 25.24
C ALA A 63 10.57 14.43 24.56
N LEU A 64 10.52 14.11 23.27
CA LEU A 64 11.70 13.87 22.44
C LEU A 64 11.44 14.32 21.01
N ASP A 65 12.53 14.62 20.32
CA ASP A 65 12.50 14.92 18.90
C ASP A 65 12.81 13.66 18.12
N PHE A 66 12.10 13.48 17.01
CA PHE A 66 12.29 12.36 16.12
C PHE A 66 12.33 12.80 14.66
N GLU A 67 12.92 11.93 13.85
CA GLU A 67 12.83 11.97 12.40
C GLU A 67 12.15 10.67 11.95
N ALA A 68 11.18 10.78 11.06
CA ALA A 68 10.43 9.65 10.55
C ALA A 68 10.52 9.62 9.02
N THR A 69 10.61 8.41 8.47
CA THR A 69 10.46 8.16 7.03
C THR A 69 9.21 7.31 6.82
N ALA A 70 8.31 7.77 5.95
CA ALA A 70 7.01 7.18 5.70
C ALA A 70 6.81 6.83 4.22
N SER A 71 6.22 5.66 3.96
CA SER A 71 5.75 5.25 2.63
C SER A 71 4.44 4.47 2.77
N GLY A 72 3.53 4.63 1.82
CA GLY A 72 2.20 4.01 1.87
C GLY A 72 1.21 4.78 2.75
N VAL A 73 0.08 4.15 3.04
CA VAL A 73 -0.97 4.72 3.88
C VAL A 73 -0.59 4.60 5.36
N TRP A 74 0.03 5.63 5.92
CA TRP A 74 0.46 5.70 7.33
C TRP A 74 -0.49 6.50 8.23
N ILE A 75 -1.52 7.10 7.63
CA ILE A 75 -2.70 7.66 8.30
C ILE A 75 -3.91 7.13 7.54
N ASP A 76 -4.77 6.41 8.25
CA ASP A 76 -5.95 5.81 7.63
C ASP A 76 -7.13 6.80 7.55
N TYR A 77 -8.25 6.33 6.98
CA TYR A 77 -9.44 7.14 6.80
C TYR A 77 -10.18 7.47 8.11
N GLU A 78 -9.88 6.75 9.19
CA GLU A 78 -10.39 7.00 10.55
C GLU A 78 -9.48 7.94 11.33
N ARG A 79 -8.44 8.49 10.66
CA ARG A 79 -7.42 9.37 11.25
C ARG A 79 -6.54 8.65 12.26
N GLN A 80 -6.53 7.32 12.25
CA GLN A 80 -5.56 6.56 13.01
C GLN A 80 -4.25 6.56 12.25
N SER A 81 -3.28 7.27 12.81
CA SER A 81 -1.91 7.18 12.34
C SER A 81 -1.21 6.02 12.99
N ILE A 82 -0.36 5.34 12.23
CA ILE A 82 0.58 4.37 12.81
C ILE A 82 1.76 5.05 13.50
N LEU A 83 1.92 6.37 13.35
CA LEU A 83 3.10 7.09 13.85
C LEU A 83 3.23 7.02 15.39
N PRO A 84 2.19 7.19 16.22
CA PRO A 84 2.30 6.99 17.67
C PRO A 84 2.80 5.59 18.03
N ASP A 85 2.31 4.54 17.36
CA ASP A 85 2.78 3.17 17.54
C ASP A 85 4.26 3.01 17.16
N GLU A 86 4.69 3.57 16.03
CA GLU A 86 6.10 3.51 15.62
C GLU A 86 7.02 4.31 16.53
N VAL A 87 6.55 5.44 17.08
CA VAL A 87 7.29 6.20 18.10
C VAL A 87 7.41 5.37 19.39
N ARG A 88 6.33 4.68 19.83
CA ARG A 88 6.40 3.74 20.97
C ARG A 88 7.37 2.59 20.72
N ARG A 89 7.47 2.09 19.48
CA ARG A 89 8.46 1.05 19.14
C ARG A 89 9.90 1.57 19.18
N ALA A 90 10.12 2.81 18.72
CA ALA A 90 11.43 3.45 18.80
C ALA A 90 11.82 3.80 20.25
N VAL A 91 10.84 3.96 21.15
CA VAL A 91 11.04 4.28 22.56
C VAL A 91 10.29 3.30 23.45
N PRO A 92 10.88 2.11 23.73
CA PRO A 92 10.19 1.04 24.45
C PRO A 92 9.62 1.44 25.82
N ALA A 93 10.23 2.44 26.49
CA ALA A 93 9.74 3.00 27.75
C ALA A 93 8.34 3.64 27.66
N TRP A 94 7.83 3.87 26.45
CA TRP A 94 6.49 4.41 26.21
C TRP A 94 5.44 3.34 25.92
N GLY A 95 5.80 2.05 26.02
CA GLY A 95 4.87 0.95 25.83
C GLY A 95 3.61 1.08 26.71
N GLY A 96 2.43 1.02 26.09
CA GLY A 96 1.13 1.13 26.77
C GLY A 96 0.75 2.55 27.22
N ARG A 97 1.55 3.58 26.90
CA ARG A 97 1.24 4.97 27.22
C ARG A 97 0.62 5.68 26.02
N ALA A 98 -0.21 6.68 26.29
CA ALA A 98 -0.68 7.59 25.27
C ALA A 98 0.48 8.48 24.79
N VAL A 99 0.62 8.63 23.47
CA VAL A 99 1.67 9.40 22.82
C VAL A 99 1.06 10.46 21.93
N ALA A 100 1.43 11.71 22.19
CA ALA A 100 1.15 12.81 21.29
C ALA A 100 2.34 13.05 20.38
N VAL A 101 2.07 13.41 19.13
CA VAL A 101 3.08 13.70 18.11
C VAL A 101 2.76 15.04 17.46
N GLN A 102 3.74 15.93 17.39
CA GLN A 102 3.66 17.18 16.64
C GLN A 102 4.63 17.16 15.48
N LEU A 103 4.13 17.29 14.25
CA LEU A 103 4.97 17.34 13.06
C LEU A 103 5.47 18.76 12.79
N GLN A 104 6.72 18.89 12.36
CA GLN A 104 7.25 20.15 11.85
C GLN A 104 6.68 20.44 10.45
N PRO A 105 6.53 21.73 10.04
CA PRO A 105 6.03 22.08 8.71
C PRO A 105 6.94 21.62 7.56
N MET A 106 8.24 21.52 7.84
CA MET A 106 9.22 21.07 6.88
C MET A 106 9.19 19.55 6.73
N LEU A 107 8.97 19.07 5.51
CA LEU A 107 9.18 17.68 5.14
C LEU A 107 10.08 17.59 3.91
N GLN A 108 10.61 16.40 3.67
CA GLN A 108 11.30 16.05 2.45
C GLN A 108 10.52 14.99 1.70
N ALA A 109 10.54 15.03 0.37
CA ALA A 109 9.95 13.99 -0.47
C ALA A 109 10.95 13.48 -1.51
N ARG A 110 10.78 12.22 -1.93
CA ARG A 110 11.46 11.65 -3.10
C ARG A 110 10.62 10.56 -3.74
N LEU A 111 10.90 10.24 -5.00
CA LEU A 111 10.33 9.09 -5.69
C LEU A 111 10.95 7.78 -5.21
N THR A 112 10.09 6.80 -4.96
CA THR A 112 10.50 5.40 -4.80
C THR A 112 10.91 4.81 -6.16
N THR A 113 11.49 3.60 -6.16
CA THR A 113 11.73 2.86 -7.41
C THR A 113 10.45 2.65 -8.21
N LEU A 114 9.32 2.36 -7.53
CA LEU A 114 8.01 2.25 -8.18
C LEU A 114 7.57 3.60 -8.75
N GLY A 115 7.72 4.70 -8.01
CA GLY A 115 7.42 6.05 -8.49
C GLY A 115 8.21 6.44 -9.74
N GLN A 116 9.48 6.07 -9.82
CA GLN A 116 10.33 6.32 -11.00
C GLN A 116 9.89 5.51 -12.22
N GLU A 117 9.47 4.26 -12.03
CA GLU A 117 8.91 3.43 -13.11
C GLU A 117 7.56 3.98 -13.58
N THR A 118 6.66 4.30 -12.64
CA THR A 118 5.35 4.90 -12.95
C THR A 118 5.50 6.23 -13.68
N ARG A 119 6.47 7.07 -13.30
CA ARG A 119 6.76 8.32 -14.00
C ARG A 119 7.17 8.07 -15.45
N ARG A 120 8.09 7.12 -15.70
CA ARG A 120 8.52 6.75 -17.06
C ARG A 120 7.38 6.22 -17.92
N GLN A 121 6.46 5.44 -17.33
CA GLN A 121 5.27 4.96 -18.04
C GLN A 121 4.27 6.09 -18.32
N ALA A 122 4.12 7.04 -17.39
CA ALA A 122 3.25 8.19 -17.58
C ALA A 122 3.76 9.15 -18.68
N GLU A 123 5.05 9.15 -18.98
CA GLU A 123 5.63 9.90 -20.10
C GLU A 123 5.21 9.33 -21.47
N THR A 124 4.89 8.03 -21.55
CA THR A 124 4.52 7.36 -22.81
C THR A 124 3.01 7.28 -23.04
N ASP A 125 2.21 7.08 -21.98
CA ASP A 125 0.77 6.77 -22.07
C ASP A 125 -0.14 7.88 -21.48
N ALA A 126 0.32 9.14 -21.51
CA ALA A 126 -0.15 10.26 -20.68
C ALA A 126 -1.67 10.53 -20.69
N ASP A 127 -2.41 9.84 -19.82
CA ASP A 127 -3.69 10.29 -19.30
C ASP A 127 -3.57 10.50 -17.78
N ALA A 128 -3.55 11.77 -17.36
CA ALA A 128 -3.47 12.17 -15.95
C ALA A 128 -4.61 11.55 -15.12
N PHE A 129 -5.76 11.30 -15.73
CA PHE A 129 -6.88 10.65 -15.09
C PHE A 129 -6.60 9.19 -14.77
N VAL A 130 -5.92 8.45 -15.66
CA VAL A 130 -5.51 7.05 -15.42
C VAL A 130 -4.55 6.97 -14.24
N LEU A 131 -3.59 7.90 -14.14
CA LEU A 131 -2.67 7.97 -13.00
C LEU A 131 -3.42 8.25 -11.68
N ALA A 132 -4.34 9.22 -11.68
CA ALA A 132 -5.15 9.52 -10.50
C ALA A 132 -5.99 8.31 -10.06
N LEU A 133 -6.58 7.58 -11.02
CA LEU A 133 -7.30 6.34 -10.75
C LEU A 133 -6.38 5.25 -10.20
N PHE A 134 -5.15 5.12 -10.72
CA PHE A 134 -4.16 4.17 -10.22
C PHE A 134 -3.84 4.48 -8.75
N VAL A 135 -3.46 5.72 -8.44
CA VAL A 135 -3.09 6.16 -7.09
C VAL A 135 -4.23 5.92 -6.09
N CYS A 136 -5.48 6.21 -6.48
CA CYS A 136 -6.63 6.00 -5.60
C CYS A 136 -7.02 4.52 -5.41
N LYS A 137 -6.68 3.63 -6.35
CA LYS A 137 -7.05 2.20 -6.29
C LYS A 137 -6.00 1.29 -5.70
N HIS A 138 -4.76 1.76 -5.56
CA HIS A 138 -3.63 0.96 -5.09
C HIS A 138 -3.02 1.52 -3.79
N PRO A 139 -3.81 1.71 -2.72
CA PRO A 139 -3.22 2.05 -1.43
C PRO A 139 -2.31 0.90 -0.98
N VAL A 140 -1.05 1.21 -0.71
CA VAL A 140 -0.11 0.25 -0.13
C VAL A 140 -0.11 0.40 1.39
N ARG A 141 0.02 -0.71 2.11
CA ARG A 141 0.10 -0.70 3.57
C ARG A 141 1.24 0.23 4.02
N GLY A 142 0.90 1.20 4.87
CA GLY A 142 1.87 2.15 5.40
C GLY A 142 3.02 1.46 6.14
N ARG A 143 4.20 2.04 5.95
CA ARG A 143 5.41 1.76 6.71
C ARG A 143 5.97 3.08 7.18
N VAL A 144 6.25 3.17 8.47
CA VAL A 144 6.90 4.32 9.08
C VAL A 144 8.09 3.81 9.89
N THR A 145 9.25 4.41 9.67
CA THR A 145 10.46 4.14 10.46
C THR A 145 10.80 5.40 11.22
N VAL A 146 10.92 5.28 12.55
CA VAL A 146 11.21 6.41 13.45
C VAL A 146 12.64 6.29 13.98
N ARG A 147 13.35 7.42 13.99
CA ARG A 147 14.67 7.58 14.62
C ARG A 147 14.61 8.74 15.61
N ILE A 148 15.04 8.51 16.85
CA ILE A 148 15.13 9.55 17.88
C ILE A 148 16.36 10.42 17.60
N VAL A 149 16.19 11.73 17.60
CA VAL A 149 17.26 12.70 17.25
C VAL A 149 17.61 13.66 18.39
N GLY A 150 16.76 13.79 19.43
CA GLY A 150 17.00 14.67 20.57
C GLY A 150 16.03 14.44 21.72
N ASN A 151 16.32 15.01 22.89
CA ASN A 151 15.53 14.85 24.13
C ASN A 151 15.39 16.16 24.93
N GLU A 152 15.42 17.32 24.25
CA GLU A 152 15.85 18.56 24.91
C GLU A 152 14.74 19.48 25.45
N SER A 153 13.52 19.03 25.74
CA SER A 153 12.60 19.91 26.50
C SER A 153 11.45 19.18 27.20
N PRO A 154 10.86 19.79 28.24
CA PRO A 154 9.73 19.21 28.97
C PRO A 154 8.53 18.95 28.06
N ALA A 155 7.71 17.97 28.45
CA ALA A 155 6.48 17.65 27.74
C ALA A 155 5.52 18.86 27.69
N PRO A 156 4.90 19.16 26.54
CA PRO A 156 3.92 20.25 26.41
C PRO A 156 2.69 20.12 27.33
N GLY A 157 2.45 18.96 27.92
CA GLY A 157 1.36 18.70 28.84
C GLY A 157 0.94 17.23 28.87
N ALA A 158 -0.10 16.93 29.65
CA ALA A 158 -0.68 15.60 29.73
C ALA A 158 -1.28 15.16 28.39
N VAL A 159 -1.14 13.86 28.08
CA VAL A 159 -1.65 13.26 26.84
C VAL A 159 -2.75 12.25 27.21
N PRO A 160 -4.03 12.59 27.03
CA PRO A 160 -5.13 11.70 27.44
C PRO A 160 -5.34 10.52 26.48
N GLN A 161 -4.93 10.66 25.22
CA GLN A 161 -5.01 9.65 24.17
C GLN A 161 -4.00 9.95 23.06
N ASP A 162 -3.74 8.98 22.18
CA ASP A 162 -2.86 9.20 21.03
C ASP A 162 -3.41 10.33 20.14
N VAL A 163 -2.58 11.33 19.86
CA VAL A 163 -2.97 12.50 19.07
C VAL A 163 -1.83 12.90 18.14
N ILE A 164 -2.16 13.25 16.91
CA ILE A 164 -1.24 13.96 16.02
C ILE A 164 -1.67 15.42 15.90
N ALA A 165 -0.77 16.32 16.27
CA ALA A 165 -0.85 17.74 16.05
C ALA A 165 0.01 18.14 14.84
N GLY A 166 -0.48 19.07 14.04
CA GLY A 166 0.18 19.53 12.82
C GLY A 166 -0.86 20.14 11.90
N GLY A 167 -1.11 21.44 12.07
CA GLY A 167 -2.31 22.11 11.54
C GLY A 167 -2.55 21.87 10.04
N GLY A 168 -1.49 21.94 9.21
CA GLY A 168 -1.60 21.70 7.78
C GLY A 168 -1.73 20.22 7.40
N ILE A 169 -0.97 19.35 8.07
CA ILE A 169 -0.85 17.94 7.68
C ILE A 169 -2.14 17.16 7.97
N VAL A 170 -2.69 17.31 9.17
CA VAL A 170 -3.92 16.62 9.56
C VAL A 170 -5.10 17.08 8.69
N GLN A 171 -5.16 18.37 8.36
CA GLN A 171 -6.20 18.90 7.47
C GLN A 171 -6.03 18.39 6.03
N ALA A 172 -4.81 18.40 5.48
CA ALA A 172 -4.54 17.89 4.14
C ALA A 172 -4.96 16.42 3.98
N LEU A 173 -4.77 15.60 5.02
CA LEU A 173 -5.19 14.20 5.03
C LEU A 173 -6.72 14.04 5.07
N GLN A 174 -7.43 14.92 5.78
CA GLN A 174 -8.91 14.94 5.76
C GLN A 174 -9.43 15.31 4.37
N ASP A 175 -8.79 16.29 3.74
CA ASP A 175 -9.12 16.74 2.39
C ASP A 175 -8.87 15.59 1.38
N MET A 176 -7.81 14.80 1.55
CA MET A 176 -7.56 13.62 0.72
C MET A 176 -8.58 12.51 0.87
N VAL A 177 -8.98 12.15 2.11
CA VAL A 177 -9.98 11.10 2.32
C VAL A 177 -11.29 11.49 1.63
N THR A 178 -11.64 12.77 1.71
CA THR A 178 -12.79 13.36 1.01
C THR A 178 -12.59 13.26 -0.50
N ALA A 179 -11.44 13.69 -1.03
CA ALA A 179 -11.13 13.62 -2.46
C ALA A 179 -11.13 12.18 -3.00
N GLN A 180 -10.56 11.21 -2.27
CA GLN A 180 -10.58 9.79 -2.66
C GLN A 180 -11.99 9.23 -2.72
N ARG A 181 -12.85 9.57 -1.74
CA ARG A 181 -14.27 9.16 -1.74
C ARG A 181 -15.01 9.79 -2.90
N ASP A 182 -14.80 11.07 -3.16
CA ASP A 182 -15.44 11.81 -4.24
C ASP A 182 -15.01 11.28 -5.62
N ILE A 183 -13.71 11.04 -5.83
CA ILE A 183 -13.18 10.42 -7.05
C ILE A 183 -13.76 9.01 -7.21
N ALA A 184 -13.75 8.18 -6.15
CA ALA A 184 -14.31 6.83 -6.21
C ALA A 184 -15.82 6.82 -6.47
N ALA A 185 -16.56 7.81 -5.97
CA ALA A 185 -17.99 7.98 -6.21
C ALA A 185 -18.27 8.47 -7.64
N ALA A 186 -17.53 9.46 -8.13
CA ALA A 186 -17.64 9.97 -9.50
C ALA A 186 -17.41 8.86 -10.54
N VAL A 187 -16.42 7.98 -10.29
CA VAL A 187 -16.15 6.80 -11.14
C VAL A 187 -17.30 5.79 -11.13
N ARG A 188 -18.15 5.76 -10.10
CA ARG A 188 -19.33 4.88 -10.05
C ARG A 188 -20.54 5.48 -10.76
N VAL A 189 -20.70 6.80 -10.72
CA VAL A 189 -21.86 7.52 -11.29
C VAL A 189 -21.67 7.83 -12.78
N GLY A 190 -20.43 8.06 -13.22
CA GLY A 190 -20.09 8.18 -14.63
C GLY A 190 -20.19 6.83 -15.34
N GLY A 191 -21.42 6.39 -15.64
CA GLY A 191 -21.75 5.17 -16.38
C GLY A 191 -21.30 5.15 -17.85
N GLY A 192 -20.25 5.89 -18.21
CA GLY A 192 -19.55 5.67 -19.45
C GLY A 192 -18.99 4.23 -19.47
N PRO A 193 -18.96 3.56 -20.64
CA PRO A 193 -18.31 2.26 -20.75
C PRO A 193 -16.88 2.43 -20.24
N ARG A 194 -16.64 1.87 -19.05
CA ARG A 194 -15.33 1.79 -18.44
C ARG A 194 -14.40 1.27 -19.54
N PRO A 195 -13.28 1.95 -19.88
CA PRO A 195 -12.26 1.33 -20.70
C PRO A 195 -11.93 0.02 -20.00
N GLN A 196 -12.42 -1.08 -20.57
CA GLN A 196 -12.07 -2.40 -20.08
C GLN A 196 -10.64 -2.52 -20.54
N LEU A 197 -9.70 -2.19 -19.65
CA LEU A 197 -8.34 -2.66 -19.80
C LEU A 197 -8.48 -4.15 -20.12
N PRO A 198 -7.91 -4.61 -21.25
CA PRO A 198 -8.06 -5.99 -21.66
C PRO A 198 -7.71 -6.87 -20.46
N PRO A 199 -8.44 -7.97 -20.21
CA PRO A 199 -8.17 -8.85 -19.10
C PRO A 199 -6.68 -9.19 -19.10
N VAL A 200 -5.93 -8.71 -18.11
CA VAL A 200 -4.50 -9.02 -18.02
C VAL A 200 -4.42 -10.49 -17.69
N GLU A 201 -4.07 -11.30 -18.68
CA GLU A 201 -3.94 -12.74 -18.50
C GLU A 201 -2.82 -13.04 -17.51
N ALA A 202 -3.05 -14.07 -16.71
CA ALA A 202 -2.03 -14.56 -15.81
C ALA A 202 -0.92 -15.20 -16.65
N THR A 203 0.32 -14.76 -16.47
CA THR A 203 1.48 -15.28 -17.23
C THR A 203 2.60 -15.66 -16.28
N HIS A 204 3.47 -16.58 -16.70
CA HIS A 204 4.63 -17.02 -15.93
C HIS A 204 5.80 -17.29 -16.87
N ASN A 205 7.02 -17.34 -16.33
CA ASN A 205 8.18 -17.87 -17.05
C ASN A 205 8.23 -19.41 -16.97
N ALA A 206 9.12 -20.04 -17.75
CA ALA A 206 9.16 -21.49 -17.89
C ALA A 206 9.38 -22.27 -16.58
N ASP A 207 10.11 -21.68 -15.62
CA ASP A 207 10.46 -22.29 -14.34
C ASP A 207 9.59 -21.80 -13.16
N PHE A 208 8.57 -20.98 -13.43
CA PHE A 208 7.68 -20.39 -12.43
C PHE A 208 8.39 -19.59 -11.33
N THR A 209 9.64 -19.14 -11.55
CA THR A 209 10.33 -18.23 -10.62
C THR A 209 9.76 -16.82 -10.69
N ILE A 210 9.09 -16.45 -11.79
CA ILE A 210 8.39 -15.18 -11.95
C ILE A 210 6.98 -15.45 -12.48
N VAL A 211 5.98 -14.96 -11.76
CA VAL A 211 4.58 -15.05 -12.15
C VAL A 211 3.95 -13.65 -12.14
N LYS A 212 3.34 -13.25 -13.25
CA LYS A 212 2.46 -12.08 -13.33
C LYS A 212 1.02 -12.54 -13.17
N TRP A 213 0.49 -12.42 -11.97
CA TRP A 213 -0.89 -12.76 -11.64
C TRP A 213 -1.78 -11.52 -11.74
N TYR A 214 -2.54 -11.39 -12.82
CA TYR A 214 -3.50 -10.29 -13.05
C TYR A 214 -2.92 -8.89 -12.76
N GLY A 215 -1.73 -8.61 -13.29
CA GLY A 215 -1.03 -7.33 -13.14
C GLY A 215 -0.13 -7.23 -11.91
N THR A 216 -0.15 -8.20 -10.98
CA THR A 216 0.80 -8.25 -9.86
C THR A 216 1.91 -9.26 -10.15
N GLN A 217 3.16 -8.82 -10.14
CA GLN A 217 4.32 -9.71 -10.30
C GLN A 217 4.76 -10.28 -8.95
N TYR A 218 4.93 -11.59 -8.90
CA TYR A 218 5.49 -12.34 -7.77
C TYR A 218 6.79 -13.03 -8.21
N THR A 219 7.77 -13.04 -7.33
CA THR A 219 9.05 -13.72 -7.54
C THR A 219 9.21 -14.83 -6.51
N PHE A 220 9.47 -16.05 -6.95
CA PHE A 220 9.60 -17.24 -6.12
C PHE A 220 11.02 -17.77 -6.14
N ALA A 221 11.46 -18.37 -5.03
CA ALA A 221 12.72 -19.10 -5.02
C ALA A 221 12.65 -20.34 -5.93
N LEU A 222 13.75 -20.65 -6.59
CA LEU A 222 13.89 -21.88 -7.37
C LEU A 222 13.81 -23.10 -6.44
N GLY A 223 13.09 -24.14 -6.86
CA GLY A 223 12.85 -25.36 -6.07
C GLY A 223 11.45 -25.38 -5.48
N VAL A 224 11.33 -25.60 -4.16
CA VAL A 224 10.04 -25.91 -3.51
C VAL A 224 8.96 -24.86 -3.76
N GLN A 225 9.28 -23.55 -3.72
CA GLN A 225 8.30 -22.49 -3.94
C GLN A 225 7.79 -22.47 -5.39
N SER A 226 8.68 -22.35 -6.37
CA SER A 226 8.34 -22.32 -7.81
C SER A 226 7.62 -23.60 -8.26
N GLN A 227 8.10 -24.78 -7.84
CA GLN A 227 7.44 -26.06 -8.13
C GLN A 227 6.04 -26.16 -7.50
N THR A 228 5.86 -25.63 -6.28
CA THR A 228 4.52 -25.56 -5.65
C THR A 228 3.58 -24.67 -6.47
N VAL A 229 4.07 -23.53 -6.95
CA VAL A 229 3.27 -22.61 -7.79
C VAL A 229 2.92 -23.28 -9.12
N GLN A 230 3.87 -23.98 -9.75
CA GLN A 230 3.65 -24.76 -10.97
C GLN A 230 2.56 -25.83 -10.77
N ALA A 231 2.60 -26.58 -9.66
CA ALA A 231 1.59 -27.58 -9.33
C ALA A 231 0.19 -26.96 -9.19
N LEU A 232 0.08 -25.88 -8.41
CA LEU A 232 -1.18 -25.16 -8.21
C LEU A 232 -1.70 -24.52 -9.51
N TRP A 233 -0.80 -24.02 -10.36
CA TRP A 233 -1.14 -23.44 -11.66
C TRP A 233 -1.75 -24.49 -12.59
N GLY A 234 -1.10 -25.65 -12.70
CA GLY A 234 -1.59 -26.73 -13.54
C GLY A 234 -2.97 -27.23 -13.11
N GLU A 235 -3.27 -27.27 -11.81
CA GLU A 235 -4.63 -27.60 -11.34
C GLU A 235 -5.63 -26.48 -11.65
N TRP A 236 -5.22 -25.23 -11.46
CA TRP A 236 -6.06 -24.07 -11.75
C TRP A 236 -6.45 -23.99 -13.23
N GLU A 237 -5.54 -24.29 -14.16
CA GLU A 237 -5.85 -24.34 -15.60
C GLU A 237 -6.79 -25.50 -15.96
N LYS A 238 -6.65 -26.65 -15.28
CA LYS A 238 -7.45 -27.84 -15.56
C LYS A 238 -8.88 -27.75 -15.04
N SER A 239 -9.03 -27.39 -13.76
CA SER A 239 -10.31 -27.47 -13.05
C SER A 239 -10.71 -26.17 -12.35
N GLY A 240 -9.75 -25.26 -12.13
CA GLY A 240 -9.94 -24.08 -11.30
C GLY A 240 -10.04 -24.40 -9.80
N LEU A 241 -9.83 -25.65 -9.40
CA LEU A 241 -9.90 -26.10 -8.02
C LEU A 241 -8.53 -26.01 -7.32
N GLY A 242 -8.49 -26.41 -6.05
CA GLY A 242 -7.27 -26.47 -5.25
C GLY A 242 -6.72 -27.88 -5.10
N LEU A 243 -5.44 -27.96 -4.73
CA LEU A 243 -4.76 -29.21 -4.39
C LEU A 243 -4.65 -29.37 -2.87
N HIS A 244 -4.78 -30.61 -2.38
CA HIS A 244 -4.46 -30.94 -1.00
C HIS A 244 -2.96 -30.83 -0.75
N GLN A 245 -2.54 -30.38 0.43
CA GLN A 245 -1.12 -30.19 0.78
C GLN A 245 -0.27 -31.45 0.52
N GLN A 246 -0.82 -32.63 0.82
CA GLN A 246 -0.12 -33.90 0.56
C GLN A 246 0.11 -34.14 -0.95
N THR A 247 -0.85 -33.77 -1.79
CA THR A 247 -0.70 -33.88 -3.25
C THR A 247 0.38 -32.94 -3.75
N ILE A 248 0.42 -31.71 -3.25
CA ILE A 248 1.47 -30.73 -3.57
C ILE A 248 2.83 -31.26 -3.13
N ARG A 249 2.95 -31.75 -1.89
CA ARG A 249 4.17 -32.37 -1.37
C ARG A 249 4.68 -33.47 -2.31
N ASN A 250 3.81 -34.40 -2.68
CA ASN A 250 4.18 -35.55 -3.51
C ASN A 250 4.69 -35.13 -4.91
N GLN A 251 4.22 -34.00 -5.44
CA GLN A 251 4.68 -33.48 -6.74
C GLN A 251 5.99 -32.69 -6.65
N VAL A 252 6.22 -31.99 -5.54
CA VAL A 252 7.34 -31.07 -5.38
C VAL A 252 8.57 -31.78 -4.83
N ASP A 253 8.40 -32.52 -3.73
CA ASP A 253 9.49 -33.13 -2.98
C ASP A 253 8.92 -34.22 -2.04
N ALA A 254 8.77 -35.44 -2.56
CA ALA A 254 8.11 -36.53 -1.85
C ALA A 254 8.86 -36.95 -0.56
N GLU A 255 10.19 -36.77 -0.54
CA GLU A 255 11.08 -37.19 0.54
C GLU A 255 11.01 -36.28 1.77
N LYS A 256 10.45 -35.07 1.65
CA LYS A 256 10.30 -34.16 2.80
C LYS A 256 9.11 -34.51 3.69
N ASP A 257 9.39 -35.10 4.85
CA ASP A 257 8.36 -35.46 5.83
C ASP A 257 7.62 -34.27 6.46
N ASN A 258 8.21 -33.08 6.48
CA ASN A 258 7.65 -31.89 7.14
C ASN A 258 7.22 -30.78 6.17
N PHE A 259 6.75 -31.15 4.97
CA PHE A 259 6.22 -30.15 4.03
C PHE A 259 4.96 -29.48 4.59
N ARG A 260 5.01 -28.17 4.81
CA ARG A 260 3.84 -27.33 5.14
C ARG A 260 3.84 -26.06 4.28
N LEU A 261 2.72 -25.81 3.60
CA LEU A 261 2.66 -24.74 2.60
C LEU A 261 2.84 -23.34 3.22
N ASP A 262 2.31 -23.15 4.43
CA ASP A 262 2.47 -21.93 5.22
C ASP A 262 3.92 -21.63 5.61
N THR A 263 4.73 -22.68 5.79
CA THR A 263 6.15 -22.57 6.09
C THR A 263 6.96 -22.28 4.82
N VAL A 264 6.62 -22.94 3.71
CA VAL A 264 7.24 -22.72 2.39
C VAL A 264 7.08 -21.27 1.94
N PHE A 265 5.91 -20.66 2.17
CA PHE A 265 5.62 -19.27 1.79
C PHE A 265 5.61 -18.30 2.98
N ARG A 266 6.34 -18.60 4.06
CA ARG A 266 6.41 -17.72 5.22
C ARG A 266 6.90 -16.33 4.79
N ASN A 267 6.15 -15.30 5.15
CA ASN A 267 6.39 -13.88 4.79
C ASN A 267 6.38 -13.59 3.28
N HIS A 268 5.94 -14.53 2.44
CA HIS A 268 5.88 -14.32 1.01
C HIS A 268 4.59 -13.57 0.62
N PRO A 269 4.66 -12.48 -0.18
CA PRO A 269 3.49 -11.64 -0.48
C PRO A 269 2.39 -12.35 -1.29
N ALA A 270 2.73 -13.43 -1.99
CA ALA A 270 1.76 -14.25 -2.72
C ALA A 270 0.84 -15.08 -1.81
N PHE A 271 1.22 -15.33 -0.56
CA PHE A 271 0.43 -16.14 0.36
C PHE A 271 -0.71 -15.32 0.98
N GLY A 272 -1.94 -15.83 0.86
CA GLY A 272 -3.18 -15.11 1.22
C GLY A 272 -3.72 -14.20 0.12
N THR A 273 -2.91 -13.87 -0.89
CA THR A 273 -3.32 -13.03 -2.03
C THR A 273 -3.57 -13.89 -3.27
N MET A 274 -2.52 -14.42 -3.88
CA MET A 274 -2.54 -15.32 -5.03
C MET A 274 -2.82 -16.75 -4.58
N ILE A 275 -2.14 -17.23 -3.54
CA ILE A 275 -2.27 -18.58 -3.01
C ILE A 275 -3.15 -18.51 -1.77
N GLN A 276 -4.30 -19.17 -1.78
CA GLN A 276 -5.26 -19.13 -0.68
C GLN A 276 -5.55 -20.52 -0.13
N LYS A 277 -5.89 -20.57 1.17
CA LYS A 277 -6.41 -21.78 1.82
C LYS A 277 -7.85 -22.00 1.35
N ALA A 278 -8.16 -23.21 0.87
CA ALA A 278 -9.47 -23.60 0.37
C ALA A 278 -10.21 -24.56 1.34
N GLY A 279 -9.81 -24.61 2.62
CA GLY A 279 -10.33 -25.55 3.63
C GLY A 279 -9.61 -26.90 3.61
N ASP A 280 -9.74 -27.68 4.69
CA ASP A 280 -9.24 -29.07 4.81
C ASP A 280 -7.81 -29.32 4.29
N GLY A 281 -6.88 -28.40 4.58
CA GLY A 281 -5.48 -28.52 4.12
C GLY A 281 -5.30 -28.37 2.60
N ARG A 282 -6.31 -27.87 1.88
CA ARG A 282 -6.27 -27.57 0.44
C ARG A 282 -5.86 -26.13 0.20
N TYR A 283 -5.21 -25.94 -0.94
CA TYR A 283 -4.73 -24.64 -1.40
C TYR A 283 -5.07 -24.46 -2.87
N SER A 284 -5.47 -23.25 -3.24
CA SER A 284 -5.84 -22.90 -4.62
C SER A 284 -5.26 -21.56 -5.02
N LEU A 285 -5.14 -21.33 -6.33
CA LEU A 285 -4.90 -19.99 -6.85
C LEU A 285 -6.20 -19.21 -6.87
N ALA A 286 -6.20 -18.03 -6.25
CA ALA A 286 -7.37 -17.18 -6.14
C ALA A 286 -7.62 -16.45 -7.47
N PRO A 287 -8.80 -16.60 -8.11
CA PRO A 287 -9.14 -15.76 -9.24
C PRO A 287 -9.22 -14.30 -8.80
N PRO A 288 -9.02 -13.34 -9.72
CA PRO A 288 -9.11 -11.93 -9.40
C PRO A 288 -10.51 -11.63 -8.87
N ARG A 289 -10.60 -10.78 -7.83
CA ARG A 289 -11.87 -10.46 -7.14
C ARG A 289 -13.00 -10.02 -8.08
N SER A 290 -12.67 -9.53 -9.28
CA SER A 290 -13.65 -9.18 -10.33
C SER A 290 -14.46 -10.37 -10.84
N LYS A 291 -13.92 -11.59 -10.87
CA LYS A 291 -14.64 -12.80 -11.33
C LYS A 291 -15.45 -13.50 -10.24
N GLN A 292 -15.09 -13.32 -8.97
CA GLN A 292 -15.77 -13.98 -7.85
C GLN A 292 -17.23 -13.52 -7.65
N LYS A 293 -17.56 -12.28 -8.05
CA LYS A 293 -18.90 -11.72 -7.84
C LYS A 293 -19.97 -12.30 -8.78
N THR A 294 -19.58 -12.93 -9.88
CA THR A 294 -20.50 -13.51 -10.86
C THR A 294 -20.93 -14.93 -10.48
N ALA A 295 -20.04 -15.71 -9.85
CA ALA A 295 -20.31 -17.12 -9.53
C ALA A 295 -21.28 -17.33 -8.36
N VAL A 296 -21.39 -16.38 -7.42
CA VAL A 296 -22.23 -16.53 -6.21
C VAL A 296 -23.73 -16.39 -6.49
N ARG A 297 -24.14 -15.88 -7.66
CA ARG A 297 -25.57 -15.69 -8.00
C ARG A 297 -26.26 -16.87 -8.69
N GLN A 298 -25.56 -17.96 -9.01
CA GLN A 298 -26.14 -19.07 -9.80
C GLN A 298 -26.53 -20.33 -8.99
N ASN A 299 -26.32 -20.37 -7.66
CA ASN A 299 -26.58 -21.58 -6.85
C ASN A 299 -27.72 -21.42 -5.82
N HIS A 300 -28.83 -20.77 -6.17
CA HIS A 300 -30.09 -20.82 -5.40
C HIS A 300 -31.26 -21.04 -6.37
N VAL A 301 -31.47 -22.30 -6.76
CA VAL A 301 -32.75 -22.88 -7.20
C VAL A 301 -32.82 -24.28 -6.64
#